data_AF-S6TP16-F1
#
_entry.id   AF-S6TP16-F1
#
_cell.length_a   1.000
_cell.length_b   1.000
_cell.length_c   1.000
_cell.angle_alpha   90.00
_cell.angle_beta   90.00
_cell.angle_gamma   90.00
#
_symmetry.space_group_name_H-M   'P 1'
#
loop_
_entity.id
_entity.type
_entity.pdbx_description
1 polymer ?
#
loop_
_entity_poly.entity_id
_entity_poly.type
_entity_poly.pdbx_seq_one_letter_code
_entity_poly.pdbx_strand_id
1 'polypeptide(L)'
;PVRFNRQRREVCVPRDNGKYWIVPWESVTAAATQCSSISQAGRVTMGLLFIGFENPDPGASEDNKHFSMGFNCGGGETAMALWECMRSYMEIGPDAVSDRTSRFHRPKGI
;
A
#
# COMPACT_ATOMS: atom_id res chain seq x y z
N PRO A 1 -5.92 10.24 7.43
CA PRO A 1 -5.16 9.36 6.50
C PRO A 1 -4.78 8.05 7.22
N VAL A 2 -4.61 6.95 6.49
CA VAL A 2 -4.08 5.69 7.06
C VAL A 2 -2.62 5.92 7.50
N ARG A 3 -2.26 5.42 8.67
CA ARG A 3 -0.92 5.62 9.26
C ARG A 3 -0.33 4.30 9.70
N PHE A 4 0.86 4.00 9.21
CA PHE A 4 1.64 2.82 9.59
C PHE A 4 2.53 3.17 10.78
N ASN A 5 2.46 2.38 11.85
CA ASN A 5 3.27 2.54 13.04
C ASN A 5 4.21 1.33 13.19
N ARG A 6 5.45 1.51 12.75
CA ARG A 6 6.49 0.47 12.79
C ARG A 6 6.82 0.00 14.20
N GLN A 7 6.95 0.93 15.16
CA GLN A 7 7.38 0.58 16.52
C GLN A 7 6.37 -0.32 17.24
N ARG A 8 5.08 -0.08 17.00
CA ARG A 8 3.99 -0.87 17.59
C ARG A 8 3.49 -2.00 16.68
N ARG A 9 4.05 -2.12 15.47
CA ARG A 9 3.62 -3.07 14.42
C ARG A 9 2.10 -3.03 14.20
N GLU A 10 1.57 -1.83 14.02
CA GLU A 10 0.13 -1.59 13.85
C GLU A 10 -0.14 -0.56 12.75
N VAL A 11 -1.35 -0.57 12.19
CA VAL A 11 -1.83 0.39 11.20
C VAL A 11 -3.11 1.05 11.70
N CYS A 12 -3.10 2.37 11.78
CA CYS A 12 -4.27 3.17 12.10
C CYS A 12 -5.05 3.45 10.81
N VAL A 13 -6.25 2.89 10.70
CA VAL A 13 -7.16 3.08 9.56
C VAL A 13 -8.29 4.02 9.99
N PRO A 14 -8.32 5.28 9.55
CA PRO A 14 -9.43 6.17 9.86
C PRO A 14 -10.71 5.70 9.18
N ARG A 15 -11.81 5.80 9.91
CA ARG A 15 -13.18 5.52 9.46
C ARG A 15 -14.03 6.78 9.62
N ASP A 16 -15.28 6.68 9.21
CA ASP A 16 -16.21 7.79 9.31
C ASP A 16 -16.47 8.20 10.76
N ASN A 17 -16.92 9.45 10.94
CA ASN A 17 -17.29 10.02 12.24
C ASN A 17 -16.16 9.98 13.30
N GLY A 18 -14.90 10.08 12.87
CA GLY A 18 -13.74 10.14 13.76
C GLY A 18 -13.35 8.81 14.40
N LYS A 19 -13.97 7.70 13.99
CA LYS A 19 -13.58 6.36 14.41
C LYS A 19 -12.30 5.94 13.70
N TYR A 20 -11.59 4.97 14.28
CA TYR A 20 -10.40 4.38 13.66
C TYR A 20 -10.27 2.91 14.05
N TRP A 21 -9.67 2.12 13.17
CA TRP A 21 -9.21 0.77 13.50
C TRP A 21 -7.73 0.83 13.83
N ILE A 22 -7.31 0.02 14.81
CA ILE A 22 -5.91 -0.30 15.05
C ILE A 22 -5.72 -1.75 14.60
N VAL A 23 -5.16 -1.90 13.39
CA VAL A 23 -5.01 -3.19 12.73
C VAL A 23 -3.59 -3.71 12.97
N PRO A 24 -3.38 -4.94 13.45
CA PRO A 24 -2.05 -5.54 13.53
C PRO A 24 -1.37 -5.56 12.16
N TRP A 25 -0.09 -5.24 12.08
CA TRP A 25 0.65 -5.27 10.81
C TRP A 25 0.59 -6.66 10.16
N GLU A 26 0.65 -7.72 10.97
CA GLU A 26 0.67 -9.11 10.54
C GLU A 26 -0.63 -9.56 9.86
N SER A 27 -1.74 -8.86 10.10
CA SER A 27 -3.02 -9.12 9.44
C SER A 27 -3.24 -8.26 8.19
N VAL A 28 -2.31 -7.35 7.87
CA VAL A 28 -2.39 -6.55 6.64
C VAL A 28 -2.17 -7.45 5.44
N THR A 29 -3.09 -7.41 4.49
CA THR A 29 -2.99 -8.18 3.25
C THR A 29 -2.59 -7.27 2.09
N ALA A 30 -1.92 -7.84 1.09
CA ALA A 30 -1.53 -7.11 -0.11
C ALA A 30 -1.81 -7.96 -1.35
N ALA A 31 -2.33 -7.31 -2.40
CA ALA A 31 -2.57 -7.93 -3.70
C ALA A 31 -1.98 -7.06 -4.82
N ALA A 32 -0.93 -7.55 -5.47
CA ALA A 32 -0.38 -6.96 -6.69
C ALA A 32 -1.18 -7.46 -7.89
N THR A 33 -1.81 -6.54 -8.63
CA THR A 33 -2.72 -6.88 -9.73
C THR A 33 -2.20 -6.31 -11.05
N GLN A 34 -2.41 -7.03 -12.14
CA GLN A 34 -2.09 -6.57 -13.49
C GLN A 34 -3.07 -7.17 -14.49
N CYS A 35 -3.55 -6.34 -15.41
CA CYS A 35 -4.36 -6.74 -16.55
C CYS A 35 -3.72 -6.19 -17.82
N SER A 36 -3.81 -6.95 -18.92
CA SER A 36 -3.36 -6.52 -20.24
C SER A 36 -4.45 -6.76 -21.27
N SER A 37 -4.66 -5.79 -22.14
CA SER A 37 -5.55 -5.89 -23.30
C SER A 37 -4.76 -5.63 -24.58
N ILE A 38 -5.07 -6.37 -25.64
CA ILE A 38 -4.41 -6.26 -26.94
C ILE A 38 -5.46 -5.80 -27.96
N SER A 39 -5.13 -4.76 -28.72
CA SER A 39 -5.94 -4.22 -29.80
C SER A 39 -5.09 -3.93 -31.04
N GLN A 40 -5.71 -3.47 -32.13
CA GLN A 40 -4.98 -2.98 -33.30
C GLN A 40 -4.06 -1.78 -32.98
N ALA A 41 -4.34 -1.03 -31.91
CA ALA A 41 -3.50 0.07 -31.42
C ALA A 41 -2.33 -0.41 -30.53
N GLY A 42 -2.15 -1.73 -30.36
CA GLY A 42 -1.11 -2.32 -29.53
C GLY A 42 -1.61 -2.86 -28.19
N ARG A 43 -0.66 -3.18 -27.31
CA ARG A 43 -0.91 -3.72 -25.96
C ARG A 43 -0.99 -2.60 -24.94
N VAL A 44 -2.08 -2.58 -24.18
CA VAL A 44 -2.26 -1.71 -23.01
C VAL A 44 -2.18 -2.57 -21.77
N THR A 45 -1.36 -2.17 -20.81
CA THR A 45 -1.19 -2.85 -19.52
C THR A 45 -1.56 -1.89 -18.40
N MET A 46 -2.39 -2.34 -17.47
CA MET A 46 -2.79 -1.60 -16.28
C MET A 46 -2.62 -2.48 -15.05
N GLY A 47 -2.43 -1.88 -13.88
CA GLY A 47 -2.33 -2.62 -12.64
C GLY A 47 -2.16 -1.72 -11.43
N LEU A 48 -2.38 -2.33 -10.27
CA LEU A 48 -2.50 -1.65 -8.98
C LEU A 48 -1.93 -2.54 -7.88
N LEU A 49 -1.43 -1.92 -6.81
CA LEU A 49 -1.28 -2.58 -5.52
C LEU A 49 -2.51 -2.28 -4.66
N PHE A 50 -3.20 -3.31 -4.19
CA PHE A 50 -4.22 -3.18 -3.14
C PHE A 50 -3.63 -3.58 -1.79
N ILE A 51 -3.87 -2.77 -0.77
CA ILE A 51 -3.60 -3.12 0.64
C ILE A 51 -4.94 -3.26 1.35
N GLY A 52 -5.16 -4.42 1.97
CA GLY A 52 -6.39 -4.78 2.67
C GLY A 52 -6.22 -4.76 4.19
N PHE A 53 -7.28 -4.35 4.87
CA PHE A 53 -7.39 -4.29 6.31
C PHE A 53 -8.71 -4.93 6.74
N GLU A 54 -8.63 -5.80 7.74
CA GLU A 54 -9.79 -6.36 8.41
C GLU A 54 -10.04 -5.58 9.70
N ASN A 55 -11.31 -5.37 10.02
CA ASN A 55 -11.69 -4.74 11.28
C ASN A 55 -11.34 -5.70 12.43
N PRO A 56 -10.55 -5.26 13.43
CA PRO A 56 -10.18 -6.10 14.58
C PRO A 56 -11.36 -6.43 15.50
N ASP A 57 -12.51 -5.75 15.35
CA ASP A 57 -13.73 -6.06 16.09
C ASP A 57 -14.48 -7.26 15.47
N PRO A 58 -14.57 -8.42 16.15
CA PRO A 58 -15.27 -9.59 15.65
C PRO A 58 -16.80 -9.39 15.54
N GLY A 59 -17.35 -8.37 16.22
CA GLY A 59 -18.76 -7.99 16.14
C GLY A 59 -19.08 -6.93 15.09
N ALA A 60 -18.11 -6.57 14.23
CA ALA A 60 -18.31 -5.56 13.21
C ALA A 60 -19.42 -5.94 12.21
N SER A 61 -20.25 -4.96 11.85
CA SER A 61 -21.25 -5.10 10.80
C SER A 61 -20.59 -5.39 9.45
N GLU A 62 -21.29 -6.11 8.56
CA GLU A 62 -20.74 -6.54 7.25
C GLU A 62 -20.12 -5.38 6.44
N ASP A 63 -20.75 -4.22 6.45
CA ASP A 63 -20.31 -3.00 5.76
C ASP A 63 -19.04 -2.37 6.37
N ASN A 64 -18.66 -2.80 7.57
CA ASN A 64 -17.52 -2.30 8.32
C ASN A 64 -16.53 -3.42 8.70
N LYS A 65 -16.54 -4.55 7.98
CA LYS A 65 -15.57 -5.64 8.16
C LYS A 65 -14.27 -5.44 7.39
N HIS A 66 -14.35 -4.83 6.22
CA HIS A 66 -13.23 -4.75 5.28
C HIS A 66 -13.00 -3.33 4.83
N PHE A 67 -11.73 -2.96 4.70
CA PHE A 67 -11.30 -1.73 4.05
C PHE A 67 -10.08 -2.03 3.19
N SER A 68 -10.00 -1.40 2.02
CA SER A 68 -8.82 -1.51 1.18
C SER A 68 -8.42 -0.15 0.60
N MET A 69 -7.13 -0.01 0.32
CA MET A 69 -6.58 1.13 -0.40
C MET A 69 -5.86 0.64 -1.67
N GLY A 70 -5.95 1.42 -2.74
CA GLY A 70 -5.27 1.14 -4.00
C GLY A 70 -4.16 2.15 -4.28
N PHE A 71 -3.01 1.68 -4.75
CA PHE A 71 -1.91 2.52 -5.23
C PHE A 71 -1.77 2.40 -6.74
N ASN A 72 -1.81 3.53 -7.42
CA ASN A 72 -1.55 3.64 -8.86
C ASN A 72 -0.04 3.61 -9.15
N CYS A 73 0.59 2.47 -8.85
CA CYS A 73 2.03 2.25 -9.05
C CYS A 73 2.35 1.39 -10.28
N GLY A 74 1.35 1.09 -11.11
CA GLY A 74 1.44 0.01 -12.11
C GLY A 74 1.21 -1.36 -11.48
N GLY A 75 1.21 -2.40 -12.32
CA GLY A 75 1.00 -3.79 -11.93
C GLY A 75 2.26 -4.63 -11.92
N GLY A 76 2.11 -5.88 -11.49
CA GLY A 76 3.18 -6.87 -11.51
C GLY A 76 4.36 -6.44 -10.66
N GLU A 77 5.55 -6.38 -11.25
CA GLU A 77 6.81 -6.09 -10.55
C GLU A 77 6.80 -4.75 -9.81
N THR A 78 6.17 -3.71 -10.35
CA THR A 78 6.17 -2.40 -9.68
C THR A 78 5.27 -2.39 -8.44
N ALA A 79 4.12 -3.08 -8.50
CA ALA A 79 3.26 -3.28 -7.35
C ALA A 79 3.92 -4.16 -6.28
N MET A 80 4.60 -5.23 -6.69
CA MET A 80 5.38 -6.09 -5.79
C MET A 80 6.52 -5.31 -5.14
N ALA A 81 7.26 -4.50 -5.90
CA ALA A 81 8.35 -3.68 -5.37
C ALA A 81 7.85 -2.65 -4.36
N LEU A 82 6.66 -2.06 -4.58
CA LEU A 82 6.05 -1.15 -3.62
C LEU A 82 5.65 -1.88 -2.33
N TRP A 83 5.05 -3.07 -2.44
CA TRP A 83 4.72 -3.89 -1.26
C TRP A 83 5.97 -4.26 -0.46
N GLU A 84 7.02 -4.75 -1.14
CA GLU A 84 8.28 -5.11 -0.48
C GLU A 84 8.98 -3.90 0.15
N CYS A 85 8.84 -2.71 -0.43
CA CYS A 85 9.31 -1.47 0.18
C CYS A 85 8.57 -1.16 1.49
N MET A 86 7.23 -1.23 1.49
CA MET A 86 6.42 -1.05 2.70
C MET A 86 6.74 -2.10 3.76
N ARG A 87 6.83 -3.38 3.37
CA ARG A 87 7.15 -4.49 4.25
C ARG A 87 8.54 -4.36 4.88
N SER A 88 9.55 -4.01 4.08
CA SER A 88 10.92 -3.79 4.57
C SER A 88 10.98 -2.65 5.57
N TYR A 89 10.28 -1.54 5.31
CA TYR A 89 10.16 -0.44 6.27
C TYR A 89 9.49 -0.89 7.58
N MET A 90 8.40 -1.65 7.49
CA MET A 90 7.62 -2.08 8.65
C MET A 90 8.32 -3.15 9.50
N GLU A 91 9.04 -4.06 8.87
CA GLU A 91 9.62 -5.23 9.53
C GLU A 91 11.08 -5.05 9.92
N ILE A 92 11.86 -4.35 9.10
CA ILE A 92 13.31 -4.20 9.29
C ILE A 92 13.61 -2.78 9.78
N GLY A 93 13.15 -1.76 9.06
CA GLY A 93 13.37 -0.36 9.40
C GLY A 93 13.69 0.53 8.20
N PRO A 94 13.87 1.83 8.42
CA PRO A 94 14.10 2.81 7.34
C PRO A 94 15.38 2.52 6.56
N ASP A 95 16.43 2.01 7.21
CA ASP A 95 17.73 1.74 6.55
C ASP A 95 17.67 0.58 5.54
N ALA A 96 16.65 -0.28 5.63
CA ALA A 96 16.42 -1.35 4.66
C ALA A 96 15.82 -0.84 3.34
N VAL A 97 15.27 0.37 3.33
CA VAL A 97 14.70 1.00 2.14
C VAL A 97 15.75 1.91 1.53
N SER A 98 16.25 1.55 0.35
CA SER A 98 17.23 2.39 -0.35
C SER A 98 16.61 3.74 -0.73
N ASP A 99 17.01 4.81 -0.07
CA ASP A 99 16.67 6.16 -0.51
C ASP A 99 17.50 6.53 -1.75
N ARG A 100 16.85 6.50 -2.92
CA ARG A 100 17.42 6.96 -4.18
C ARG A 100 16.78 8.25 -4.66
N THR A 101 16.10 9.00 -3.80
CA THR A 101 15.41 10.25 -4.17
C THR A 101 16.38 11.34 -4.60
N SER A 102 17.64 11.28 -4.16
CA SER A 102 18.73 12.15 -4.62
C SER A 102 18.88 12.22 -6.14
N ARG A 103 18.56 11.14 -6.87
CA ARG A 103 18.58 11.11 -8.35
C ARG A 103 17.56 12.06 -9.00
N PHE A 104 16.52 12.44 -8.26
CA PHE A 104 15.50 13.37 -8.70
C PHE A 104 15.79 14.81 -8.27
N HIS A 105 16.82 15.03 -7.45
CA HIS A 105 17.30 16.36 -7.11
C HIS A 105 18.00 16.98 -8.34
N ARG A 106 17.25 17.74 -9.13
CA ARG A 106 17.81 18.59 -10.17
C ARG A 106 18.10 19.96 -9.55
N PRO A 107 19.36 20.39 -9.38
CA PRO A 107 19.62 21.79 -9.02
C PRO A 107 18.93 22.65 -10.08
N LYS A 108 18.17 23.65 -9.65
CA LYS A 108 17.49 24.57 -10.56
C LYS A 108 18.55 25.09 -11.53
N GLY A 109 18.36 24.82 -12.83
CA GLY A 109 19.24 25.33 -13.88
C GLY A 109 19.28 26.85 -13.79
N ILE A 110 20.47 27.40 -14.07
CA ILE A 110 20.67 28.84 -14.33
C ILE A 110 19.82 29.25 -15.53
#